data_AF-A0A6V8KD22-F1
#
_entry.id   AF-A0A6V8KD22-F1
#
_cell.length_a   1.000
_cell.length_b   1.000
_cell.length_c   1.000
_cell.angle_alpha   90.00
_cell.angle_beta   90.00
_cell.angle_gamma   90.00
#
_symmetry.space_group_name_H-M   'P 1'
#
loop_
_entity.id
_entity.type
_entity.pdbx_description
1 polymer ?
#
loop_
_entity_poly.entity_id
_entity_poly.type
_entity_poly.pdbx_seq_one_letter_code
_entity_poly.pdbx_strand_id
1 'polypeptide(L)'
;MEEWRVRDSRTDLRRDASSLYTDNGELAVVDAGSGLSHQKCAAASGWRGRIGFADLARGSQLCVRTGNARYAGVVVRSLPNPENPHAVIAGYTWR
;
A
#
# COMPACT_ATOMS: atom_id res chain seq x y z
N MET A 1 11.40 5.11 12.69
CA MET A 1 10.45 4.30 11.90
C MET A 1 9.12 5.04 11.98
N GLU A 2 8.61 5.58 10.88
CA GLU A 2 7.31 6.26 10.86
C GLU A 2 6.25 5.25 10.38
N GLU A 3 5.29 4.90 11.24
CA GLU A 3 4.20 3.98 10.93
C GLU A 3 3.09 4.71 10.19
N TRP A 4 2.78 4.28 8.96
CA TRP A 4 1.67 4.88 8.24
C TRP A 4 0.33 4.42 8.82
N ARG A 5 -0.49 5.38 9.23
CA ARG A 5 -1.89 5.13 9.59
C ARG A 5 -2.79 5.65 8.48
N VAL A 6 -3.93 4.98 8.29
CA VAL A 6 -4.92 5.22 7.19
C VAL A 6 -5.64 6.58 7.27
N ARG A 7 -5.08 7.54 8.01
CA ARG A 7 -5.58 8.92 8.18
C ARG A 7 -4.44 9.94 8.24
N ASP A 8 -3.21 9.56 7.92
CA ASP A 8 -2.10 10.50 7.90
C ASP A 8 -2.26 11.44 6.70
N SER A 9 -2.54 12.72 6.98
CA SER A 9 -2.85 13.76 6.00
C SER A 9 -1.69 14.09 5.05
N ARG A 10 -0.51 13.49 5.27
CA ARG A 10 0.68 13.61 4.43
C ARG A 10 0.79 12.53 3.35
N THR A 11 -0.18 11.63 3.23
CA THR A 11 -0.07 10.45 2.36
C THR A 11 -1.19 10.37 1.33
N ASP A 12 -0.84 10.17 0.06
CA ASP A 12 -1.76 9.98 -1.07
C ASP A 12 -2.55 8.66 -0.99
N LEU A 13 -2.28 7.79 -0.01
CA LEU A 13 -2.89 6.46 0.10
C LEU A 13 -4.27 6.54 0.75
N ARG A 14 -5.28 6.10 0.00
CA ARG A 14 -6.68 6.07 0.36
C ARG A 14 -7.23 4.64 0.30
N ARG A 15 -8.43 4.47 0.83
CA ARG A 15 -9.21 3.24 0.71
C ARG A 15 -10.70 3.53 0.66
N ASP A 16 -11.43 2.62 0.04
CA ASP A 16 -12.88 2.52 0.18
C ASP A 16 -13.26 1.13 0.67
N ALA A 17 -14.54 0.76 0.54
CA ALA A 17 -15.06 -0.53 0.99
C ALA A 17 -14.42 -1.73 0.26
N SER A 18 -13.86 -1.52 -0.93
CA SER A 18 -13.46 -2.59 -1.85
C SER A 18 -12.02 -2.52 -2.32
N SER A 19 -11.30 -1.42 -2.07
CA SER A 19 -9.99 -1.20 -2.69
C SER A 19 -9.07 -0.26 -1.92
N LEU A 20 -7.77 -0.38 -2.21
CA LEU A 20 -6.74 0.61 -1.93
C LEU A 20 -6.46 1.42 -3.18
N TYR A 21 -6.32 2.73 -3.05
CA TYR A 21 -6.04 3.61 -4.17
C TYR A 21 -5.20 4.82 -3.75
N THR A 22 -4.67 5.53 -4.73
CA THR A 22 -3.93 6.77 -4.52
C THR A 22 -4.53 7.90 -5.36
N ASP A 23 -4.68 9.10 -4.80
CA ASP A 23 -5.27 10.23 -5.51
C ASP A 23 -4.31 10.79 -6.58
N ASN A 24 -3.01 10.91 -6.25
CA ASN A 24 -1.96 11.42 -7.15
C ASN A 24 -0.73 10.49 -7.22
N GLY A 25 -0.97 9.19 -7.16
CA GLY A 25 0.10 8.20 -7.15
C GLY A 25 -0.32 6.89 -7.78
N GLU A 26 0.52 5.88 -7.62
CA GLU A 26 0.26 4.52 -8.07
C GLU A 26 0.68 3.49 -7.04
N LEU A 27 0.12 2.30 -7.19
CA LEU A 27 0.30 1.14 -6.34
C LEU A 27 0.76 -0.04 -7.19
N ALA A 28 1.69 -0.84 -6.68
CA ALA A 28 2.10 -2.09 -7.28
C ALA A 28 2.14 -3.19 -6.22
N VAL A 29 1.54 -4.35 -6.48
CA VAL A 29 1.71 -5.53 -5.60
C VAL A 29 3.08 -6.12 -5.87
N VAL A 30 3.82 -6.42 -4.79
CA VAL A 30 5.15 -7.03 -4.86
C VAL A 30 5.19 -8.31 -4.02
N ASP A 31 6.10 -9.22 -4.37
CA ASP A 31 6.24 -10.50 -3.68
C ASP A 31 6.53 -10.32 -2.19
N ALA A 32 5.83 -11.06 -1.33
CA ALA A 32 5.94 -10.91 0.13
C ALA A 32 7.29 -11.40 0.73
N GLY A 33 8.12 -12.10 -0.04
CA GLY A 33 9.25 -12.89 0.49
C GLY A 33 10.49 -12.10 0.93
N SER A 34 10.86 -11.03 0.23
CA SER A 34 12.15 -10.33 0.45
C SER A 34 12.07 -9.06 1.31
N GLY A 35 10.93 -8.82 1.95
CA GLY A 35 10.66 -7.58 2.68
C GLY A 35 10.48 -6.38 1.75
N LEU A 36 9.96 -5.27 2.28
CA LEU A 36 9.83 -4.01 1.54
C LEU A 36 11.11 -3.19 1.67
N SER A 37 11.61 -2.66 0.55
CA SER A 37 12.75 -1.75 0.51
C SER A 37 12.58 -0.72 -0.60
N HIS A 38 13.33 0.38 -0.50
CA HIS A 38 13.35 1.40 -1.56
C HIS A 38 13.72 0.79 -2.91
N GLN A 39 14.77 -0.04 -2.98
CA GLN A 39 15.20 -0.69 -4.23
C GLN A 39 14.10 -1.57 -4.84
N LYS A 40 13.38 -2.31 -3.99
CA LYS A 40 12.28 -3.16 -4.44
C LYS A 40 11.12 -2.35 -5.00
N CYS A 41 10.77 -1.24 -4.36
CA CYS A 41 9.73 -0.35 -4.87
C CYS A 41 10.17 0.46 -6.09
N ALA A 42 11.45 0.82 -6.20
CA ALA A 42 11.99 1.45 -7.40
C ALA A 42 12.02 0.50 -8.61
N ALA A 43 12.22 -0.81 -8.38
CA ALA A 43 12.20 -1.84 -9.40
C ALA A 43 10.81 -2.45 -9.63
N ALA A 44 9.78 -2.01 -8.90
CA ALA A 44 8.43 -2.56 -9.03
C ALA A 44 7.83 -2.23 -10.40
N SER A 45 7.08 -3.19 -10.93
CA SER A 45 6.33 -3.09 -12.18
C SER A 45 4.84 -3.28 -11.94
N GLY A 46 4.00 -3.00 -12.94
CA GLY A 46 2.55 -3.21 -12.81
C GLY A 46 1.86 -2.19 -11.93
N TRP A 47 2.31 -0.94 -12.00
CA TRP A 47 1.72 0.21 -11.32
C TRP A 47 0.27 0.44 -11.76
N ARG A 48 -0.61 0.68 -10.78
CA ARG A 48 -2.03 0.95 -10.95
C ARG A 48 -2.47 2.01 -9.95
N GLY A 49 -3.37 2.92 -10.33
CA GLY A 49 -3.93 3.88 -9.38
C GLY A 49 -4.82 3.25 -8.30
N ARG A 50 -5.26 2.00 -8.49
CA ARG A 50 -6.21 1.29 -7.63
C ARG A 50 -5.98 -0.22 -7.67
N ILE A 51 -6.11 -0.86 -6.51
CA ILE A 51 -6.01 -2.31 -6.32
C ILE A 51 -7.18 -2.78 -5.46
N GLY A 52 -7.92 -3.78 -5.93
CA GLY A 52 -9.05 -4.34 -5.21
C GLY A 52 -8.59 -5.19 -4.02
N PHE A 53 -9.37 -5.21 -2.93
CA PHE A 53 -9.11 -6.11 -1.80
C PHE A 53 -9.22 -7.59 -2.20
N ALA A 54 -9.96 -7.91 -3.27
CA ALA A 54 -10.00 -9.25 -3.84
C ALA A 54 -8.66 -9.70 -4.45
N ASP A 55 -7.80 -8.76 -4.85
CA ASP A 55 -6.46 -9.03 -5.39
C ASP A 55 -5.40 -9.09 -4.29
N LEU A 56 -5.81 -8.92 -3.03
CA LEU A 56 -4.93 -8.83 -1.87
C LEU A 56 -5.20 -9.97 -0.91
N ALA A 57 -4.17 -10.32 -0.16
CA ALA A 57 -4.24 -11.24 0.95
C ALA A 57 -3.59 -10.61 2.18
N ARG A 58 -3.87 -11.17 3.37
CA ARG A 58 -3.09 -10.84 4.55
C ARG A 58 -1.62 -11.16 4.29
N GLY A 59 -0.74 -10.20 4.56
CA GLY A 59 0.69 -10.31 4.30
C GLY A 59 1.11 -9.80 2.91
N SER A 60 0.17 -9.44 2.03
CA SER A 60 0.50 -8.78 0.76
C SER A 60 1.34 -7.53 1.00
N GLN A 61 2.39 -7.39 0.20
CA GLN A 61 3.25 -6.23 0.18
C GLN A 61 2.90 -5.40 -1.04
N LEU A 62 2.73 -4.10 -0.85
CA LEU A 62 2.52 -3.14 -1.91
C LEU A 62 3.61 -2.09 -1.87
N CYS A 63 4.01 -1.64 -3.05
CA CYS A 63 4.78 -0.43 -3.23
C CYS A 63 3.84 0.69 -3.65
N VAL A 64 4.07 1.88 -3.10
CA VAL A 64 3.36 3.11 -3.42
C VAL A 64 4.36 4.06 -4.06
N ARG A 65 4.00 4.64 -5.20
CA ARG A 65 4.74 5.72 -5.86
C ARG A 65 3.88 6.98 -5.80
N THR A 66 4.35 8.03 -5.13
CA THR A 66 3.63 9.32 -5.12
C THR A 66 4.03 10.18 -6.32
N GLY A 67 3.24 11.20 -6.64
CA GLY A 67 3.49 12.11 -7.77
C GLY A 67 4.86 12.82 -7.75
N ASN A 68 5.52 12.88 -6.58
CA ASN A 68 6.88 13.41 -6.43
C ASN A 68 7.98 12.34 -6.58
N ALA A 69 7.69 11.22 -7.23
CA ALA A 69 8.59 10.07 -7.41
C ALA A 69 9.15 9.48 -6.10
N ARG A 70 8.42 9.63 -4.99
CA ARG A 70 8.78 9.01 -3.71
C ARG A 70 8.17 7.63 -3.60
N TYR A 71 8.91 6.71 -2.99
CA TYR A 71 8.46 5.34 -2.75
C TYR A 71 8.09 5.12 -1.29
N ALA A 72 7.02 4.36 -1.07
CA ALA A 72 6.67 3.81 0.22
C ALA A 72 6.31 2.33 0.08
N GLY A 73 6.49 1.57 1.15
CA GLY A 73 6.06 0.19 1.24
C GLY A 73 4.83 0.07 2.13
N VAL A 74 3.88 -0.79 1.78
CA VAL A 74 2.67 -1.05 2.56
C VAL A 74 2.50 -2.55 2.74
N VAL A 75 2.20 -2.98 3.96
CA VAL A 75 1.89 -4.37 4.29
C VAL A 75 0.43 -4.46 4.70
N VAL A 76 -0.30 -5.35 4.06
CA VAL A 76 -1.68 -5.70 4.46
C VAL A 76 -1.63 -6.55 5.72
N ARG A 77 -2.15 -6.02 6.83
CA ARG A 77 -2.23 -6.73 8.11
C ARG A 77 -3.58 -7.43 8.28
N SER A 78 -4.66 -6.80 7.84
CA SER A 78 -5.97 -7.43 7.66
C SER A 78 -6.73 -6.79 6.50
N LEU A 79 -7.66 -7.54 5.93
CA LEU A 79 -8.62 -7.07 4.94
C LEU A 79 -10.00 -6.89 5.59
N PRO A 80 -10.88 -6.07 4.99
CA PRO A 80 -12.25 -5.96 5.47
C PRO A 80 -12.96 -7.30 5.36
N ASN A 81 -13.76 -7.63 6.35
CA ASN A 81 -14.66 -8.78 6.37
C ASN A 81 -16.00 -8.38 7.01
N PRO A 82 -17.04 -9.23 6.99
CA PRO A 82 -18.35 -8.89 7.55
C PRO A 82 -18.32 -8.50 9.03
N GLU A 83 -17.35 -8.99 9.80
CA GLU A 83 -17.20 -8.71 11.24
C GLU A 83 -16.35 -7.46 11.52
N ASN A 84 -15.50 -7.07 10.57
CA ASN A 84 -14.62 -5.91 10.64
C ASN A 84 -14.55 -5.24 9.26
N PRO A 85 -15.33 -4.16 9.04
CA PRO A 85 -15.38 -3.47 7.75
C PRO A 85 -14.12 -2.66 7.46
N HIS A 86 -13.07 -2.78 8.27
CA HIS A 86 -11.85 -2.01 8.14
C HIS A 86 -10.66 -2.90 7.78
N ALA A 87 -10.00 -2.56 6.67
CA ALA A 87 -8.65 -3.04 6.40
C ALA A 87 -7.69 -2.53 7.49
N VAL A 88 -6.64 -3.28 7.80
CA VAL A 88 -5.50 -2.77 8.57
C VAL A 88 -4.29 -2.87 7.68
N ILE A 89 -3.64 -1.73 7.44
CA ILE A 89 -2.42 -1.64 6.65
C ILE A 89 -1.34 -0.94 7.48
N ALA A 90 -0.09 -1.39 7.31
CA ALA A 90 1.08 -0.77 7.92
C ALA A 90 2.00 -0.31 6.81
N GLY A 91 2.27 1.00 6.74
CA GLY A 91 3.17 1.57 5.74
C GLY A 91 4.52 1.99 6.32
N TYR A 92 5.51 2.02 5.44
CA TYR A 92 6.91 2.32 5.69
C TYR A 92 7.39 3.30 4.63
N THR A 93 7.98 4.41 5.05
CA THR A 93 8.71 5.33 4.18
C THR A 93 10.20 5.24 4.38
N TRP A 94 10.93 5.38 3.28
CA TRP A 94 12.37 5.60 3.30
C TRP A 94 12.63 7.09 3.03
N ARG A 95 13.50 7.70 3.82
CA ARG A 95 13.99 9.07 3.60
C ARG A 95 15.28 9.04 2.80
#